data_AF-K0Z9H3-F1
#
_entry.id   AF-K0Z9H3-F1
#
_cell.length_a   1.000
_cell.length_b   1.000
_cell.length_c   1.000
_cell.angle_alpha   90.00
_cell.angle_beta   90.00
_cell.angle_gamma   90.00
#
_symmetry.space_group_name_H-M   'P 1'
#
loop_
_entity.id
_entity.type
_entity.pdbx_description
1 polymer ?
#
loop_
_entity_poly.entity_id
_entity_poly.type
_entity_poly.pdbx_seq_one_letter_code
_entity_poly.pdbx_strand_id
1 'polypeptide(L)'
;MNHTKPSHDHPHAPKTATHGAIRYLDGSVLKRPFDPPRLVMAACVAGAVIAAVIGGFAGSKAIDQILHGEERSAATIEENIHRNVSYDLPVLQDYIDLDDGSIATALQDAGYTTVNLLGEGEEGFDMMKLPSDVTVDDAMVAFAGGIGKMDAVQASKYLVGSWRFSTERKEGVSMRIRYADLQSADAGQAIQSALESEGWADNNAVAISDEGIDEVGNTYKEGTIQTDSGTYAWRISACPLADVYNISGLPETAQYVGIRMQK
;
A
#
# COMPACT_ATOMS: atom_id res chain seq x y z
N MET A 1 -80.60 46.55 -30.54
CA MET A 1 -80.84 45.15 -30.98
C MET A 1 -80.42 45.10 -32.44
N ASN A 2 -79.36 44.41 -32.88
CA ASN A 2 -78.88 43.07 -32.53
C ASN A 2 -77.34 42.99 -32.41
N HIS A 3 -76.88 42.00 -31.65
CA HIS A 3 -75.50 41.68 -31.27
C HIS A 3 -74.78 40.74 -32.26
N THR A 4 -73.46 40.59 -32.02
CA THR A 4 -72.49 39.52 -32.41
C THR A 4 -71.68 39.72 -33.69
N LYS A 5 -70.37 39.45 -33.79
CA LYS A 5 -69.18 39.29 -32.91
C LYS A 5 -67.94 39.36 -33.85
N PRO A 6 -66.72 39.68 -33.38
CA PRO A 6 -65.55 39.84 -34.25
C PRO A 6 -64.95 38.46 -34.62
N SER A 7 -64.60 38.26 -35.90
CA SER A 7 -63.81 37.11 -36.35
C SER A 7 -62.32 37.43 -36.19
N HIS A 8 -61.66 36.74 -35.26
CA HIS A 8 -60.21 36.76 -35.11
C HIS A 8 -59.55 35.96 -36.24
N ASP A 9 -58.79 36.61 -37.11
CA ASP A 9 -57.86 35.93 -38.01
C ASP A 9 -56.65 35.42 -37.21
N HIS A 10 -56.51 34.10 -37.08
CA HIS A 10 -55.32 33.46 -36.52
C HIS A 10 -54.29 33.20 -37.64
N PRO A 11 -53.10 33.82 -37.63
CA PRO A 11 -52.09 33.70 -38.69
C PRO A 11 -51.34 32.35 -38.74
N HIS A 12 -51.81 31.34 -38.00
CA HIS A 12 -51.19 30.01 -37.90
C HIS A 12 -52.19 28.87 -38.15
N ALA A 13 -53.14 29.07 -39.06
CA ALA A 13 -53.93 27.95 -39.56
C ALA A 13 -53.04 27.02 -40.40
N PRO A 14 -53.06 25.69 -40.17
CA PRO A 14 -52.28 24.75 -40.97
C PRO A 14 -52.69 24.85 -42.44
N LYS A 15 -51.70 25.04 -43.33
CA LYS A 15 -51.95 25.05 -44.77
C LYS A 15 -52.43 23.66 -45.18
N THR A 16 -53.53 23.60 -45.93
CA THR A 16 -54.13 22.36 -46.41
C THR A 16 -54.02 22.29 -47.92
N ALA A 17 -53.68 21.11 -48.44
CA ALA A 17 -53.70 20.82 -49.86
C ALA A 17 -54.96 20.01 -50.18
N THR A 18 -55.72 20.45 -51.18
CA THR A 18 -56.99 19.82 -51.56
C THR A 18 -56.75 18.89 -52.75
N HIS A 19 -57.12 17.62 -52.62
CA HIS A 19 -57.15 16.69 -53.74
C HIS A 19 -58.53 16.01 -53.78
N GLY A 20 -59.39 16.42 -54.72
CA GLY A 20 -60.79 16.02 -54.72
C GLY A 20 -61.55 16.55 -53.48
N ALA A 21 -62.41 15.72 -52.88
CA ALA A 21 -63.26 16.10 -51.74
C ALA A 21 -62.59 15.98 -50.35
N ILE A 22 -61.33 15.55 -50.28
CA ILE A 22 -60.60 15.29 -49.03
C ILE A 22 -59.48 16.32 -48.87
N ARG A 23 -59.39 16.93 -47.68
CA ARG A 23 -58.34 17.89 -47.32
C ARG A 23 -57.19 17.18 -46.61
N TYR A 24 -55.97 17.33 -47.13
CA TYR A 24 -54.75 16.83 -46.50
C TYR A 24 -53.97 17.97 -45.86
N LEU A 25 -53.23 17.68 -44.79
CA LEU A 25 -52.25 18.61 -44.23
C LEU A 25 -51.07 18.75 -45.20
N ASP A 26 -50.67 19.98 -45.50
CA ASP A 26 -49.61 20.27 -46.46
C ASP A 26 -48.23 19.92 -45.89
N GLY A 27 -47.66 18.81 -46.35
CA GLY A 27 -46.33 18.32 -45.96
C GLY A 27 -45.16 18.99 -46.68
N SER A 28 -45.40 19.98 -47.56
CA SER A 28 -44.33 20.67 -48.30
C SER A 28 -43.35 21.41 -47.39
N VAL A 29 -43.79 21.82 -46.21
CA VAL A 29 -42.96 22.49 -45.19
C VAL A 29 -41.85 21.58 -44.65
N LEU A 30 -42.05 20.26 -44.66
CA LEU A 30 -41.08 19.25 -44.23
C LEU A 30 -39.98 18.99 -45.28
N LYS A 31 -40.16 19.46 -46.52
CA LYS A 31 -39.21 19.24 -47.63
C LYS A 31 -38.21 20.37 -47.80
N ARG A 32 -38.19 21.38 -46.91
CA ARG A 32 -37.21 22.47 -46.99
C ARG A 32 -35.82 21.91 -46.66
N PRO A 33 -34.82 22.03 -47.55
CA PRO A 33 -33.48 21.52 -47.27
C PRO A 33 -32.92 22.21 -46.03
N PHE A 34 -32.52 21.41 -45.04
CA PHE A 34 -31.90 21.89 -43.82
C PHE A 34 -30.42 22.14 -44.11
N ASP A 35 -30.09 23.24 -44.78
CA ASP A 35 -28.72 23.70 -44.92
C ASP A 35 -28.34 24.50 -43.67
N PRO A 36 -27.57 23.92 -42.73
CA PRO A 36 -27.16 24.65 -41.53
C PRO A 36 -26.34 25.89 -41.92
N PRO A 37 -26.53 27.04 -41.25
CA PRO A 37 -25.73 28.24 -41.51
C PRO A 37 -24.24 27.93 -41.39
N ARG A 38 -23.41 28.49 -42.29
CA ARG A 38 -21.95 28.21 -42.32
C ARG A 38 -21.25 28.41 -40.98
N LEU A 39 -21.70 29.36 -40.17
CA LEU A 39 -21.21 29.61 -38.81
C LEU A 39 -21.49 28.45 -37.85
N VAL A 40 -22.64 27.78 -37.97
CA VAL A 40 -23.01 26.62 -37.16
C VAL A 40 -22.13 25.42 -37.51
N MET A 41 -21.92 25.16 -38.81
CA MET A 41 -20.97 24.12 -39.24
C MET A 41 -19.55 24.39 -38.74
N ALA A 42 -19.08 25.64 -38.85
CA ALA A 42 -17.76 26.02 -38.37
C ALA A 42 -17.61 25.80 -36.85
N ALA A 43 -18.63 26.15 -36.07
CA ALA A 43 -18.66 25.91 -34.63
C ALA A 43 -18.68 24.41 -34.29
N CYS A 44 -19.45 23.59 -35.01
CA CYS A 44 -19.47 22.13 -34.82
C CYS A 44 -18.10 21.50 -35.15
N VAL A 45 -17.44 21.93 -36.23
CA VAL A 45 -16.10 21.46 -36.60
C VAL A 45 -15.07 21.87 -35.55
N ALA A 46 -15.09 23.13 -35.10
CA ALA A 46 -14.19 23.61 -34.04
C ALA A 46 -14.39 22.83 -32.73
N GLY A 47 -15.65 22.58 -32.34
CA GLY A 47 -15.97 21.76 -31.17
C GLY A 47 -15.48 20.31 -31.29
N ALA A 48 -15.64 19.70 -32.47
CA ALA A 48 -15.14 18.35 -32.73
C ALA A 48 -13.62 18.27 -32.66
N VAL A 49 -12.90 19.28 -33.15
CA VAL A 49 -11.43 19.35 -33.07
C VAL A 49 -10.97 19.50 -31.62
N ILE A 50 -11.60 20.39 -30.83
CA ILE A 50 -11.28 20.57 -29.41
C ILE A 50 -11.52 19.26 -28.63
N ALA A 51 -12.66 18.59 -28.89
CA ALA A 51 -12.97 17.31 -28.27
C ALA A 51 -11.96 16.21 -28.64
N ALA A 52 -11.51 16.16 -29.90
CA ALA A 52 -10.50 15.21 -30.34
C ALA A 52 -9.13 15.47 -29.70
N VAL A 53 -8.73 16.74 -29.49
CA VAL A 53 -7.49 17.09 -28.81
C VAL A 53 -7.54 16.70 -27.33
N ILE A 54 -8.65 17.01 -26.64
CA ILE A 54 -8.84 16.63 -25.23
C ILE A 54 -8.87 15.10 -25.09
N GLY A 55 -9.62 14.42 -25.96
CA GLY A 55 -9.70 12.96 -25.98
C GLY A 55 -8.36 12.28 -26.31
N GLY A 56 -7.60 12.83 -27.26
CA GLY A 56 -6.25 12.36 -27.59
C GLY A 56 -5.26 12.54 -26.45
N PHE A 57 -5.33 13.66 -25.71
CA PHE A 57 -4.47 13.89 -24.55
C PHE A 57 -4.82 12.98 -23.36
N ALA A 58 -6.10 12.82 -23.05
CA ALA A 58 -6.55 11.89 -22.01
C ALA A 58 -6.22 10.43 -22.37
N GLY A 59 -6.45 10.03 -23.62
CA GLY A 59 -6.09 8.71 -24.15
C GLY A 59 -4.59 8.46 -24.11
N SER A 60 -3.77 9.44 -24.50
CA SER A 60 -2.31 9.33 -24.42
C SER A 60 -1.80 9.13 -22.99
N LYS A 61 -2.40 9.80 -22.00
CA LYS A 61 -2.05 9.60 -20.58
C LYS A 61 -2.46 8.22 -20.07
N ALA A 62 -3.64 7.74 -20.45
CA ALA A 62 -4.10 6.40 -20.08
C ALA A 62 -3.21 5.31 -20.71
N ILE A 63 -2.82 5.50 -21.97
CA ILE A 63 -1.89 4.62 -22.68
C ILE A 63 -0.51 4.64 -22.00
N ASP A 64 0.05 5.81 -21.71
CA ASP A 64 1.33 5.94 -21.00
C ASP A 64 1.32 5.30 -19.61
N GLN A 65 0.22 5.46 -18.87
CA GLN A 65 0.03 4.82 -17.57
C GLN A 65 -0.02 3.28 -17.67
N ILE A 66 -0.60 2.73 -18.74
CA ILE A 66 -0.62 1.28 -18.98
C ILE A 66 0.75 0.77 -19.44
N LEU A 67 1.44 1.52 -20.31
CA LEU A 67 2.72 1.10 -20.89
C LEU A 67 3.91 1.25 -19.93
N HIS A 68 3.96 2.32 -19.14
CA HIS A 68 5.10 2.64 -18.27
C HIS A 68 4.74 2.70 -16.78
N GLY A 69 3.50 2.39 -16.41
CA GLY A 69 3.06 2.40 -15.00
C GLY A 69 3.73 1.33 -14.15
N GLU A 70 3.91 0.12 -14.71
CA GLU A 70 4.63 -0.98 -14.04
C GLU A 70 6.12 -0.65 -13.91
N GLU A 71 6.76 -0.12 -14.95
CA GLU A 71 8.17 0.28 -14.91
C GLU A 71 8.42 1.39 -13.88
N ARG A 72 7.53 2.39 -13.81
CA ARG A 72 7.61 3.45 -12.79
C ARG A 72 7.42 2.90 -11.38
N SER A 73 6.45 1.99 -11.21
CA SER A 73 6.20 1.34 -9.91
C SER A 73 7.42 0.52 -9.47
N ALA A 74 8.00 -0.28 -10.37
CA ALA A 74 9.21 -1.04 -10.11
C ALA A 74 10.40 -0.14 -9.74
N ALA A 75 10.60 0.98 -10.44
CA ALA A 75 11.62 1.96 -10.11
C ALA A 75 11.40 2.59 -8.72
N THR A 76 10.16 2.92 -8.38
CA THR A 76 9.82 3.44 -7.03
C THR A 76 10.01 2.39 -5.95
N ILE A 77 9.70 1.11 -6.23
CA ILE A 77 9.92 0.00 -5.30
C ILE A 77 11.42 -0.15 -5.03
N GLU A 78 12.24 -0.17 -6.08
CA GLU A 78 13.69 -0.27 -5.98
C GLU A 78 14.29 0.91 -5.19
N GLU A 79 13.85 2.13 -5.49
CA GLU A 79 14.23 3.33 -4.74
C GLU A 79 13.83 3.21 -3.27
N ASN A 80 12.62 2.74 -2.98
CA ASN A 80 12.15 2.53 -1.62
C ASN A 80 12.96 1.47 -0.87
N ILE A 81 13.38 0.40 -1.53
CA ILE A 81 14.17 -0.69 -0.94
C ILE A 81 15.57 -0.21 -0.58
N HIS A 82 16.20 0.56 -1.47
CA HIS A 82 17.58 1.01 -1.33
C HIS A 82 17.74 2.41 -0.73
N ARG A 83 16.65 3.03 -0.28
CA ARG A 83 16.72 4.32 0.39
C ARG A 83 17.45 4.18 1.73
N ASN A 84 18.07 5.27 2.16
CA ASN A 84 18.87 5.32 3.38
C ASN A 84 18.00 5.37 4.65
N VAL A 85 17.29 4.27 4.93
CA VAL A 85 16.50 4.07 6.14
C VAL A 85 17.00 2.79 6.81
N SER A 86 17.47 2.94 8.05
CA SER A 86 17.96 1.81 8.83
C SER A 86 16.82 1.09 9.55
N TYR A 87 16.98 -0.21 9.75
CA TYR A 87 16.13 -0.97 10.66
C TYR A 87 16.43 -0.58 12.12
N ASP A 88 17.71 -0.43 12.48
CA ASP A 88 18.20 -0.21 13.85
C ASP A 88 17.48 -1.16 14.82
N LEU A 89 17.73 -2.47 14.63
CA LEU A 89 17.06 -3.49 15.43
C LEU A 89 17.51 -3.35 16.90
N PRO A 90 16.56 -3.34 17.86
CA PRO A 90 16.91 -3.30 19.28
C PRO A 90 17.57 -4.62 19.70
N VAL A 91 18.76 -4.56 20.29
CA VAL A 91 19.47 -5.77 20.76
C VAL A 91 18.71 -6.40 21.92
N LEU A 92 18.19 -7.60 21.74
CA LEU A 92 17.24 -8.20 22.70
C LEU A 92 17.83 -8.39 24.10
N GLN A 93 19.14 -8.58 24.23
CA GLN A 93 19.83 -8.74 25.51
C GLN A 93 19.64 -7.55 26.45
N ASP A 94 19.57 -6.33 25.90
CA ASP A 94 19.49 -5.10 26.67
C ASP A 94 18.13 -4.90 27.35
N TYR A 95 17.13 -5.69 26.97
CA TYR A 95 15.74 -5.57 27.43
C TYR A 95 15.28 -6.72 28.34
N ILE A 96 16.13 -7.72 28.60
CA ILE A 96 15.76 -8.95 29.34
C ILE A 96 15.16 -8.65 30.71
N ASP A 97 15.79 -7.74 31.45
CA ASP A 97 15.44 -7.43 32.84
C ASP A 97 14.52 -6.22 32.96
N LEU A 98 14.14 -5.61 31.84
CA LEU A 98 13.24 -4.47 31.80
C LEU A 98 11.78 -4.93 31.80
N ASP A 99 10.93 -4.20 32.51
CA ASP A 99 9.49 -4.28 32.36
C ASP A 99 9.04 -3.55 31.08
N ASP A 100 7.81 -3.80 30.65
CA ASP A 100 7.27 -3.30 29.39
C ASP A 100 7.25 -1.75 29.30
N GLY A 101 7.07 -1.04 30.42
CA GLY A 101 7.15 0.42 30.47
C GLY A 101 8.58 0.94 30.33
N SER A 102 9.53 0.26 30.95
CA SER A 102 10.97 0.55 30.79
C SER A 102 11.45 0.27 29.37
N ILE A 103 10.97 -0.81 28.73
CA ILE A 103 11.24 -1.10 27.31
C ILE A 103 10.70 0.03 26.43
N ALA A 104 9.43 0.44 26.62
CA ALA A 104 8.85 1.55 25.84
C ALA A 104 9.69 2.84 25.96
N THR A 105 10.13 3.16 27.18
CA THR A 105 10.96 4.34 27.46
C THR A 105 12.31 4.24 26.76
N ALA A 106 12.99 3.10 26.87
CA ALA A 106 14.28 2.88 26.21
C ALA A 106 14.20 2.98 24.68
N LEU A 107 13.10 2.51 24.07
CA LEU A 107 12.87 2.66 22.63
C LEU A 107 12.64 4.12 22.22
N GLN A 108 11.93 4.90 23.06
CA GLN A 108 11.74 6.34 22.83
C GLN A 108 13.04 7.13 22.99
N ASP A 109 13.83 6.80 24.02
CA ASP A 109 15.13 7.43 24.29
C ASP A 109 16.15 7.14 23.18
N ALA A 110 16.03 5.98 22.51
CA ALA A 110 16.78 5.65 21.30
C ALA A 110 16.33 6.46 20.06
N GLY A 111 15.27 7.28 20.18
CA GLY A 111 14.75 8.13 19.10
C GLY A 111 13.80 7.42 18.14
N TYR A 112 13.34 6.21 18.47
CA TYR A 112 12.41 5.49 17.59
C TYR A 112 11.01 6.10 17.64
N THR A 113 10.41 6.27 16.46
CA THR A 113 8.97 6.53 16.36
C THR A 113 8.24 5.20 16.40
N THR A 114 7.53 4.93 17.50
CA THR A 114 6.82 3.66 17.70
C THR A 114 5.31 3.85 17.83
N VAL A 115 4.57 2.82 17.42
CA VAL A 115 3.11 2.73 17.56
C VAL A 115 2.79 1.49 18.38
N ASN A 116 1.89 1.62 19.35
CA ASN A 116 1.36 0.48 20.09
C ASN A 116 0.33 -0.27 19.23
N LEU A 117 0.51 -1.58 19.09
CA LEU A 117 -0.38 -2.45 18.32
C LEU A 117 -1.46 -3.14 19.16
N LEU A 118 -1.39 -3.02 20.49
CA LEU A 118 -2.39 -3.58 21.39
C LEU A 118 -3.71 -2.80 21.30
N GLY A 119 -4.81 -3.53 21.28
CA GLY A 119 -6.15 -2.97 21.39
C GLY A 119 -6.42 -2.35 22.77
N GLU A 120 -7.48 -1.53 22.86
CA GLU A 120 -7.91 -0.99 24.16
C GLU A 120 -8.22 -2.12 25.15
N GLY A 121 -7.51 -2.14 26.28
CA GLY A 121 -7.70 -3.14 27.34
C GLY A 121 -6.96 -4.46 27.11
N GLU A 122 -6.17 -4.60 26.05
CA GLU A 122 -5.28 -5.75 25.88
C GLU A 122 -4.05 -5.61 26.79
N GLU A 123 -3.71 -6.71 27.46
CA GLU A 123 -2.51 -6.80 28.29
C GLU A 123 -1.32 -7.32 27.48
N GLY A 124 -0.13 -6.79 27.75
CA GLY A 124 1.13 -7.22 27.17
C GLY A 124 1.95 -6.05 26.63
N PHE A 125 2.89 -6.37 25.74
CA PHE A 125 3.70 -5.37 25.04
C PHE A 125 3.82 -5.74 23.57
N ASP A 126 3.43 -4.80 22.71
CA ASP A 126 3.56 -4.96 21.28
C ASP A 126 3.68 -3.61 20.58
N MET A 127 4.90 -3.31 20.12
CA MET A 127 5.24 -2.05 19.50
C MET A 127 5.77 -2.26 18.09
N MET A 128 5.35 -1.38 17.18
CA MET A 128 5.90 -1.28 15.84
C MET A 128 6.71 0.00 15.69
N LYS A 129 7.96 -0.11 15.30
CA LYS A 129 8.77 1.03 14.86
C LYS A 129 8.41 1.38 13.43
N LEU A 130 8.21 2.68 13.19
CA LEU A 130 7.97 3.24 11.87
C LEU A 130 9.29 3.64 11.21
N PRO A 131 9.36 3.64 9.87
CA PRO A 131 10.52 4.19 9.16
C PRO A 131 10.75 5.65 9.57
N SER A 132 12.01 6.07 9.69
CA SER A 132 12.36 7.42 10.16
C SER A 132 11.91 8.54 9.21
N ASP A 133 11.55 8.18 7.97
CA ASP A 133 11.17 9.09 6.88
C ASP A 133 9.67 9.11 6.60
N VAL A 134 8.84 8.59 7.52
CA VAL A 134 7.37 8.68 7.44
C VAL A 134 6.78 9.33 8.68
N THR A 135 5.58 9.90 8.52
CA THR A 135 4.82 10.47 9.64
C THR A 135 3.95 9.39 10.28
N VAL A 136 3.61 9.58 11.56
CA VAL A 136 2.70 8.67 12.28
C VAL A 136 1.32 8.63 11.60
N ASP A 137 0.77 9.78 11.20
CA ASP A 137 -0.55 9.85 10.58
C ASP A 137 -0.60 9.08 9.25
N ASP A 138 0.41 9.23 8.39
CA ASP A 138 0.48 8.51 7.12
C ASP A 138 0.66 7.00 7.34
N ALA A 139 1.51 6.63 8.31
CA ALA A 139 1.72 5.24 8.67
C ALA A 139 0.44 4.61 9.24
N MET A 140 -0.30 5.32 10.08
CA MET A 140 -1.58 4.83 10.63
C MET A 140 -2.57 4.53 9.51
N VAL A 141 -2.66 5.40 8.50
CA VAL A 141 -3.50 5.17 7.31
C VAL A 141 -3.02 3.95 6.53
N ALA A 142 -1.70 3.82 6.32
CA ALA A 142 -1.13 2.70 5.59
C ALA A 142 -1.35 1.35 6.30
N PHE A 143 -1.15 1.29 7.62
CA PHE A 143 -1.29 0.07 8.41
C PHE A 143 -2.73 -0.27 8.77
N ALA A 144 -3.67 0.69 8.76
CA ALA A 144 -5.09 0.44 9.04
C ALA A 144 -5.73 -0.60 8.10
N GLY A 145 -5.26 -0.70 6.85
CA GLY A 145 -5.70 -1.72 5.90
C GLY A 145 -5.18 -3.13 6.21
N GLY A 146 -4.09 -3.23 6.98
CA GLY A 146 -3.28 -4.42 7.19
C GLY A 146 -2.19 -4.56 6.12
N ILE A 147 -1.01 -5.06 6.53
CA ILE A 147 0.18 -5.20 5.66
C ILE A 147 -0.14 -6.03 4.40
N GLY A 148 -0.87 -7.13 4.54
CA GLY A 148 -1.25 -7.99 3.41
C GLY A 148 -2.21 -7.36 2.39
N LYS A 149 -2.67 -6.12 2.60
CA LYS A 149 -3.50 -5.37 1.64
C LYS A 149 -2.76 -4.19 1.00
N MET A 150 -1.50 -3.96 1.38
CA MET A 150 -0.66 -2.95 0.75
C MET A 150 -0.34 -3.36 -0.69
N ASP A 151 -0.23 -2.38 -1.58
CA ASP A 151 0.47 -2.60 -2.85
C ASP A 151 2.00 -2.62 -2.63
N ALA A 152 2.77 -3.06 -3.62
CA ALA A 152 4.22 -3.16 -3.49
C ALA A 152 4.92 -1.81 -3.26
N VAL A 153 4.36 -0.70 -3.74
CA VAL A 153 4.93 0.65 -3.52
C VAL A 153 4.76 1.05 -2.06
N GLN A 154 3.58 0.83 -1.49
CA GLN A 154 3.33 1.05 -0.06
C GLN A 154 4.16 0.10 0.80
N ALA A 155 4.21 -1.19 0.47
CA ALA A 155 4.94 -2.18 1.25
C ALA A 155 6.45 -1.89 1.25
N SER A 156 7.06 -1.60 0.10
CA SER A 156 8.47 -1.20 0.02
C SER A 156 8.75 0.08 0.82
N LYS A 157 7.82 1.04 0.84
CA LYS A 157 7.94 2.25 1.65
C LYS A 157 7.84 1.97 3.15
N TYR A 158 6.82 1.25 3.59
CA TYR A 158 6.50 1.14 5.02
C TYR A 158 7.16 -0.05 5.72
N LEU A 159 7.57 -1.10 5.02
CA LEU A 159 8.20 -2.27 5.65
C LEU A 159 9.71 -2.10 5.82
N VAL A 160 10.37 -1.43 4.87
CA VAL A 160 11.82 -1.15 4.96
C VAL A 160 12.07 -0.17 6.09
N GLY A 161 12.87 -0.60 7.05
CA GLY A 161 13.14 0.14 8.27
C GLY A 161 12.11 -0.04 9.38
N SER A 162 11.06 -0.83 9.18
CA SER A 162 10.08 -1.14 10.22
C SER A 162 10.38 -2.47 10.89
N TRP A 163 10.07 -2.56 12.17
CA TRP A 163 10.07 -3.82 12.91
C TRP A 163 9.00 -3.81 14.00
N ARG A 164 8.58 -4.99 14.44
CA ARG A 164 7.64 -5.20 15.53
C ARG A 164 8.32 -5.92 16.68
N PHE A 165 8.36 -5.29 17.85
CA PHE A 165 8.85 -5.85 19.11
C PHE A 165 7.65 -6.24 19.97
N SER A 166 7.55 -7.51 20.36
CA SER A 166 6.61 -7.94 21.41
C SER A 166 7.29 -8.70 22.54
N THR A 167 6.73 -8.61 23.76
CA THR A 167 7.07 -9.48 24.89
C THR A 167 5.89 -10.40 25.24
N GLU A 168 6.21 -11.58 25.75
CA GLU A 168 5.27 -12.47 26.45
C GLU A 168 5.94 -12.87 27.75
N ARG A 169 5.19 -12.81 28.86
CA ARG A 169 5.73 -13.00 30.22
C ARG A 169 4.91 -13.99 31.07
N LYS A 170 3.85 -14.61 30.54
CA LYS A 170 2.99 -15.53 31.29
C LYS A 170 3.68 -16.81 31.76
N GLU A 171 4.55 -17.39 30.94
CA GLU A 171 5.22 -18.68 31.20
C GLU A 171 6.75 -18.57 31.29
N GLY A 172 7.25 -17.34 31.42
CA GLY A 172 8.67 -17.01 31.25
C GLY A 172 8.81 -15.81 30.33
N VAL A 173 10.02 -15.23 30.28
CA VAL A 173 10.28 -14.07 29.41
C VAL A 173 10.55 -14.57 28.01
N SER A 174 9.73 -14.17 27.03
CA SER A 174 9.93 -14.39 25.60
C SER A 174 9.83 -13.05 24.87
N MET A 175 10.92 -12.59 24.27
CA MET A 175 10.97 -11.37 23.46
C MET A 175 11.13 -11.73 21.99
N ARG A 176 10.48 -10.95 21.12
CA ARG A 176 10.45 -11.21 19.67
C ARG A 176 10.53 -9.91 18.88
N ILE A 177 11.44 -9.87 17.91
CA ILE A 177 11.48 -8.86 16.86
C ILE A 177 11.08 -9.52 15.55
N ARG A 178 10.20 -8.88 14.79
CA ARG A 178 9.78 -9.33 13.46
C ARG A 178 9.86 -8.18 12.47
N TYR A 179 10.41 -8.41 11.30
CA TYR A 179 10.53 -7.41 10.24
C TYR A 179 10.55 -8.07 8.86
N ALA A 180 10.37 -7.27 7.81
CA ALA A 180 10.56 -7.73 6.45
C ALA A 180 11.91 -7.23 5.95
N ASP A 181 12.76 -8.14 5.47
CA ASP A 181 14.02 -7.84 4.81
C ASP A 181 13.83 -7.96 3.30
N LEU A 182 13.91 -6.83 2.59
CA LEU A 182 13.74 -6.77 1.14
C LEU A 182 15.08 -6.71 0.39
N GLN A 183 16.20 -6.70 1.11
CA GLN A 183 17.54 -6.50 0.54
C GLN A 183 18.38 -7.77 0.50
N SER A 184 18.14 -8.71 1.42
CA SER A 184 18.84 -10.00 1.40
C SER A 184 18.51 -10.82 0.15
N ALA A 185 19.52 -11.48 -0.40
CA ALA A 185 19.40 -12.34 -1.58
C ALA A 185 18.68 -13.65 -1.26
N ASP A 186 18.78 -14.13 -0.03
CA ASP A 186 18.13 -15.36 0.44
C ASP A 186 17.94 -15.35 1.97
N ALA A 187 17.27 -16.39 2.48
CA ALA A 187 17.00 -16.59 3.90
C ALA A 187 18.28 -16.72 4.75
N GLY A 188 19.35 -17.30 4.20
CA GLY A 188 20.64 -17.45 4.90
C GLY A 188 21.31 -16.10 5.14
N GLN A 189 21.32 -15.23 4.13
CA GLN A 189 21.80 -13.86 4.26
C GLN A 189 20.95 -13.04 5.23
N ALA A 190 19.62 -13.19 5.20
CA ALA A 190 18.73 -12.49 6.14
C ALA A 190 19.01 -12.90 7.60
N ILE A 191 19.23 -14.20 7.85
CA ILE A 191 19.61 -14.73 9.17
C ILE A 191 20.98 -14.19 9.60
N GLN A 192 21.96 -14.13 8.68
CA GLN A 192 23.28 -13.60 8.99
C GLN A 192 23.23 -12.11 9.35
N SER A 193 22.48 -11.30 8.59
CA SER A 193 22.27 -9.88 8.89
C SER A 193 21.58 -9.67 10.25
N ALA A 194 20.64 -10.55 10.62
CA ALA A 194 20.00 -10.53 11.93
C ALA A 194 20.97 -10.88 13.06
N LEU A 195 21.84 -11.89 12.87
CA LEU A 195 22.91 -12.24 13.83
C LEU A 195 23.87 -11.08 14.05
N GLU A 196 24.25 -10.38 12.98
CA GLU A 196 25.13 -9.21 13.04
C GLU A 196 24.45 -8.04 13.77
N SER A 197 23.16 -7.80 13.51
CA SER A 197 22.37 -6.74 14.16
C SER A 197 22.22 -6.96 15.67
N GLU A 198 22.09 -8.21 16.11
CA GLU A 198 22.07 -8.55 17.55
C GLU A 198 23.47 -8.59 18.19
N GLY A 199 24.54 -8.44 17.38
CA GLY A 199 25.92 -8.59 17.84
C GLY A 199 26.28 -10.02 18.24
N TRP A 200 25.62 -11.02 17.65
CA TRP A 200 25.79 -12.44 17.98
C TRP A 200 26.79 -13.18 17.08
N ALA A 201 27.07 -12.66 15.86
CA ALA A 201 27.90 -13.35 14.86
C ALA A 201 29.31 -13.74 15.37
N ASP A 202 29.95 -12.86 16.15
CA ASP A 202 31.32 -13.05 16.68
C ASP A 202 31.36 -13.10 18.22
N ASN A 203 30.23 -13.36 18.86
CA ASN A 203 30.12 -13.34 20.32
C ASN A 203 30.40 -14.72 20.93
N ASN A 204 31.49 -14.84 21.70
CA ASN A 204 31.86 -16.09 22.38
C ASN A 204 30.86 -16.55 23.45
N ALA A 205 29.96 -15.68 23.91
CA ALA A 205 28.87 -16.04 24.82
C ALA A 205 27.68 -16.68 24.09
N VAL A 206 27.67 -16.64 22.75
CA VAL A 206 26.65 -17.23 21.87
C VAL A 206 27.13 -18.59 21.40
N ALA A 207 26.29 -19.60 21.59
CA ALA A 207 26.50 -20.94 21.06
C ALA A 207 25.37 -21.29 20.09
N ILE A 208 25.71 -21.69 18.87
CA ILE A 208 24.76 -22.23 17.90
C ILE A 208 24.59 -23.72 18.23
N SER A 209 23.34 -24.14 18.46
CA SER A 209 23.01 -25.53 18.77
C SER A 209 22.45 -26.28 17.56
N ASP A 210 21.75 -25.58 16.66
CA ASP A 210 21.14 -26.19 15.49
C ASP A 210 20.90 -25.15 14.37
N GLU A 211 20.84 -25.62 13.13
CA GLU A 211 20.51 -24.83 11.94
C GLU A 211 19.89 -25.71 10.87
N GLY A 212 18.95 -25.18 10.09
CA GLY A 212 18.30 -25.96 9.05
C GLY A 212 17.01 -25.35 8.53
N ILE A 213 16.14 -26.24 8.03
CA ILE A 213 14.78 -25.90 7.57
C ILE A 213 13.80 -26.63 8.49
N ASP A 214 12.85 -25.89 9.07
CA ASP A 214 11.86 -26.47 9.98
C ASP A 214 10.69 -27.17 9.25
N GLU A 215 9.79 -27.79 10.01
CA GLU A 215 8.67 -28.57 9.46
C GLU A 215 7.71 -27.75 8.59
N VAL A 216 7.71 -26.44 8.74
CA VAL A 216 6.86 -25.52 7.96
C VAL A 216 7.63 -24.80 6.85
N GLY A 217 8.91 -25.13 6.66
CA GLY A 217 9.73 -24.65 5.56
C GLY A 217 10.55 -23.39 5.86
N ASN A 218 10.58 -22.89 7.09
CA ASN A 218 11.41 -21.73 7.43
C ASN A 218 12.87 -22.15 7.57
N THR A 219 13.78 -21.34 7.03
CA THR A 219 15.21 -21.49 7.35
C THR A 219 15.45 -20.90 8.74
N TYR A 220 16.25 -21.56 9.57
CA TYR A 220 16.52 -21.09 10.92
C TYR A 220 17.96 -21.36 11.38
N LYS A 221 18.37 -20.58 12.38
CA LYS A 221 19.49 -20.84 13.28
C LYS A 221 19.00 -20.67 14.71
N GLU A 222 19.43 -21.56 15.60
CA GLU A 222 19.10 -21.46 17.01
C GLU A 222 20.27 -21.84 17.91
N GLY A 223 20.16 -21.43 19.16
CA GLY A 223 21.26 -21.53 20.09
C GLY A 223 20.94 -21.07 21.49
N THR A 224 22.01 -20.88 22.24
CA THR A 224 21.96 -20.28 23.58
C THR A 224 22.87 -19.08 23.66
N ILE A 225 22.57 -18.18 24.59
CA ILE A 225 23.39 -17.03 24.92
C ILE A 225 23.51 -16.91 26.43
N GLN A 226 24.73 -16.70 26.92
CA GLN A 226 24.99 -16.43 28.34
C GLN A 226 24.94 -14.93 28.58
N THR A 227 24.04 -14.50 29.46
CA THR A 227 23.97 -13.13 29.97
C THR A 227 24.20 -13.13 31.47
N ASP A 228 24.38 -11.94 32.06
CA ASP A 228 24.50 -11.79 33.52
C ASP A 228 23.25 -12.31 34.26
N SER A 229 22.10 -12.32 33.59
CA SER A 229 20.79 -12.76 34.10
C SER A 229 20.51 -14.24 33.84
N GLY A 230 21.43 -14.96 33.21
CA GLY A 230 21.41 -16.41 33.01
C GLY A 230 21.53 -16.84 31.55
N THR A 231 21.31 -18.12 31.29
CA THR A 231 21.29 -18.67 29.93
C THR A 231 19.92 -18.49 29.29
N TYR A 232 19.88 -17.95 28.08
CA TYR A 232 18.67 -17.81 27.27
C TYR A 232 18.79 -18.62 26.00
N ALA A 233 17.68 -19.20 25.54
CA ALA A 233 17.59 -19.79 24.22
C ALA A 233 17.22 -18.69 23.21
N TRP A 234 17.86 -18.69 22.05
CA TRP A 234 17.55 -17.79 20.95
C TRP A 234 17.30 -18.56 19.66
N ARG A 235 16.48 -17.99 18.79
CA ARG A 235 16.23 -18.50 17.45
C ARG A 235 16.00 -17.35 16.49
N ILE A 236 16.68 -17.40 15.35
CA ILE A 236 16.42 -16.53 14.21
C ILE A 236 15.84 -17.42 13.11
N SER A 237 14.74 -16.99 12.51
CA SER A 237 14.08 -17.72 11.42
C SER A 237 13.69 -16.76 10.31
N ALA A 238 13.82 -17.22 9.07
CA ALA A 238 13.46 -16.48 7.88
C ALA A 238 12.65 -17.36 6.93
N CYS A 239 11.63 -16.78 6.32
CA CYS A 239 10.84 -17.40 5.26
C CYS A 239 10.49 -16.36 4.19
N PRO A 240 10.08 -16.80 2.98
CA PRO A 240 9.61 -15.88 1.95
C PRO A 240 8.51 -14.96 2.49
N LEU A 241 8.65 -13.65 2.26
CA LEU A 241 7.67 -12.66 2.72
C LEU A 241 6.26 -12.98 2.18
N ALA A 242 6.19 -13.52 0.96
CA ALA A 242 4.95 -13.91 0.30
C ALA A 242 4.14 -14.98 1.07
N ASP A 243 4.80 -15.82 1.88
CA ASP A 243 4.14 -16.85 2.69
C ASP A 243 3.40 -16.25 3.90
N VAL A 244 3.80 -15.04 4.32
CA VAL A 244 3.18 -14.28 5.41
C VAL A 244 2.24 -13.19 4.88
N TYR A 245 2.71 -12.43 3.89
CA TYR A 245 2.01 -11.35 3.23
C TYR A 245 2.18 -11.48 1.71
N ASN A 246 1.15 -11.98 1.04
CA ASN A 246 1.15 -12.12 -0.41
C ASN A 246 0.95 -10.75 -1.11
N ILE A 247 2.04 -9.98 -1.22
CA ILE A 247 2.07 -8.66 -1.85
C ILE A 247 2.76 -8.77 -3.21
N SER A 248 1.98 -8.69 -4.28
CA SER A 248 2.50 -8.79 -5.65
C SER A 248 3.36 -7.58 -6.03
N GLY A 249 4.51 -7.82 -6.66
CA GLY A 249 5.42 -6.78 -7.17
C GLY A 249 6.64 -6.49 -6.29
N LEU A 250 6.73 -7.10 -5.11
CA LEU A 250 7.96 -7.10 -4.30
C LEU A 250 8.97 -8.13 -4.84
N PRO A 251 10.27 -8.00 -4.52
CA PRO A 251 11.27 -8.98 -4.89
C PRO A 251 10.91 -10.39 -4.38
N GLU A 252 11.13 -11.42 -5.20
CA GLU A 252 10.93 -12.82 -4.79
C GLU A 252 11.87 -13.24 -3.66
N THR A 253 13.00 -12.54 -3.50
CA THR A 253 13.98 -12.74 -2.44
C THR A 253 13.57 -12.10 -1.12
N ALA A 254 12.49 -11.31 -1.07
CA ALA A 254 12.05 -10.65 0.16
C ALA A 254 11.74 -11.69 1.26
N GLN A 255 12.30 -11.49 2.45
CA GLN A 255 12.18 -12.38 3.59
C GLN A 255 11.34 -11.75 4.70
N TYR A 256 10.54 -12.55 5.37
CA TYR A 256 10.02 -12.25 6.70
C TYR A 256 10.97 -12.85 7.74
N VAL A 257 11.54 -12.02 8.60
CA VAL A 257 12.54 -12.41 9.58
C VAL A 257 11.97 -12.28 10.98
N GLY A 258 12.17 -13.31 11.80
CA GLY A 258 11.84 -13.32 13.22
C GLY A 258 13.07 -13.62 14.06
N ILE A 259 13.38 -12.75 15.02
CA ILE A 259 14.38 -12.95 16.06
C ILE A 259 13.62 -13.20 17.36
N ARG A 260 13.92 -14.29 18.05
CA ARG A 260 13.32 -14.64 19.34
C ARG A 260 14.40 -14.95 20.35
N MET A 261 14.19 -14.47 21.57
CA MET A 261 14.98 -14.88 22.73
C MET A 261 14.05 -15.19 23.90
N GLN A 262 14.32 -16.27 24.63
CA GLN A 262 13.45 -16.77 25.68
C GLN A 262 14.21 -17.48 26.80
N LYS A 263 13.60 -17.52 27.98
CA LYS A 263 14.07 -18.27 29.15
C LYS A 263 13.16 -19.43 29.48
#